data_AF-A0A8T6FWR1-F1
#
_entry.id   AF-A0A8T6FWR1-F1
#
_cell.length_a   1.000
_cell.length_b   1.000
_cell.length_c   1.000
_cell.angle_alpha   90.00
_cell.angle_beta   90.00
_cell.angle_gamma   90.00
#
_symmetry.space_group_name_H-M   'P 1'
#
loop_
_entity.id
_entity.type
_entity.pdbx_description
1 polymer ?
#
loop_
_entity_poly.entity_id
_entity_poly.type
_entity_poly.pdbx_seq_one_letter_code
_entity_poly.pdbx_strand_id
1 'polypeptide(L)' 'MKRLEELVQELPPELQQEVYDFARFLLETKAKPRRKGKLRLTWAGGLREYRDQYTSLDLQRKALEWWGD' A
#
# COMPACT_ATOMS: atom_id res chain seq x y z
N MET A 1 -37.12 -9.82 6.30
CA MET A 1 -35.66 -9.82 6.03
C MET A 1 -35.04 -10.72 7.08
N LYS A 2 -34.40 -11.83 6.69
CA LYS A 2 -33.69 -12.68 7.65
C LYS A 2 -32.45 -11.93 8.17
N ARG A 3 -32.10 -12.10 9.44
CA ARG A 3 -30.85 -11.53 9.98
C ARG A 3 -29.66 -12.31 9.44
N LEU A 4 -28.50 -11.65 9.36
CA LEU A 4 -27.26 -12.30 8.92
C LEU A 4 -26.93 -13.52 9.78
N GLU A 5 -27.20 -13.45 11.08
CA GLU A 5 -26.97 -14.58 12.01
C GLU A 5 -27.79 -15.82 11.64
N GLU A 6 -29.05 -15.64 11.23
CA GLU A 6 -29.95 -16.74 10.84
C GLU A 6 -29.48 -17.41 9.54
N LEU A 7 -29.00 -16.62 8.58
CA LEU A 7 -28.46 -17.14 7.33
C LEU A 7 -27.16 -17.92 7.54
N VAL A 8 -26.30 -17.47 8.45
CA VAL A 8 -25.06 -18.18 8.78
C VAL A 8 -25.35 -19.52 9.47
N GLN A 9 -26.37 -19.58 10.33
CA GLN A 9 -26.77 -20.83 10.98
C GLN A 9 -27.36 -21.87 10.03
N GLU A 10 -27.97 -21.45 8.92
CA GLU A 10 -28.51 -22.35 7.88
C GLU A 10 -27.42 -22.94 6.96
N LEU A 11 -26.19 -22.41 7.00
CA LEU A 11 -25.09 -22.86 6.15
C LEU A 11 -24.39 -24.12 6.69
N PRO A 12 -23.93 -25.03 5.81
CA PRO A 12 -22.97 -26.06 6.16
C PRO A 12 -21.69 -25.50 6.79
N PRO A 13 -20.98 -26.27 7.65
CA PRO A 13 -19.78 -25.80 8.36
C PRO A 13 -18.69 -25.22 7.44
N GLU A 14 -18.52 -25.78 6.25
CA GLU A 14 -17.53 -25.29 5.27
C GLU A 14 -17.85 -23.87 4.80
N LEU A 15 -19.13 -23.58 4.53
CA LEU A 15 -19.57 -22.27 4.06
C LEU A 15 -19.63 -21.24 5.20
N GLN A 16 -19.87 -21.68 6.45
CA GLN A 16 -19.75 -20.81 7.62
C GLN A 16 -18.32 -20.28 7.79
N GLN A 17 -17.32 -21.13 7.55
CA GLN A 17 -15.92 -20.74 7.59
C GLN A 17 -15.59 -19.67 6.52
N GLU A 18 -16.11 -19.85 5.30
CA GLU A 18 -15.92 -18.88 4.22
C GLU A 18 -16.55 -17.51 4.55
N VAL A 19 -17.75 -17.50 5.14
CA VAL A 19 -18.40 -16.26 5.58
C VAL A 19 -17.59 -15.58 6.69
N TYR A 20 -17.04 -16.36 7.63
CA TYR A 20 -16.18 -15.84 8.69
C TYR A 20 -14.91 -15.19 8.12
N ASP A 21 -14.23 -15.88 7.20
CA ASP A 21 -13.00 -15.40 6.58
C ASP A 21 -13.26 -14.13 5.76
N PHE A 22 -14.38 -14.08 5.04
CA PHE A 22 -14.77 -12.89 4.30
C PHE A 22 -15.14 -11.71 5.21
N ALA A 23 -15.88 -11.97 6.30
CA ALA A 23 -16.20 -10.94 7.28
C ALA A 23 -14.92 -10.36 7.92
N ARG A 24 -13.95 -11.22 8.27
CA ARG A 24 -12.63 -10.80 8.76
C ARG A 24 -11.88 -9.97 7.73
N PHE A 25 -11.83 -10.41 6.48
CA PHE A 25 -11.21 -9.67 5.38
C PHE A 25 -11.79 -8.26 5.24
N LEU A 26 -13.13 -8.13 5.29
CA LEU A 26 -13.80 -6.83 5.20
C LEU A 26 -13.44 -5.93 6.39
N LEU A 27 -13.39 -6.47 7.61
CA LEU A 27 -12.99 -5.72 8.81
C LEU A 27 -11.55 -5.20 8.71
N GLU A 28 -10.64 -6.03 8.20
CA GLU A 28 -9.23 -5.66 8.07
C GLU A 28 -8.96 -4.68 6.93
N THR A 29 -9.67 -4.81 5.80
CA THR A 29 -9.34 -4.07 4.56
C THR A 29 -10.26 -2.90 4.26
N LYS A 30 -11.55 -2.98 4.59
CA LYS A 30 -12.58 -2.00 4.21
C LYS A 30 -13.11 -1.22 5.41
N ALA A 31 -13.30 -1.87 6.56
CA ALA A 31 -13.87 -1.23 7.74
C ALA A 31 -12.88 -0.29 8.42
N LYS A 32 -11.57 -0.61 8.37
CA LYS A 32 -10.54 0.34 8.78
C LYS A 32 -10.57 1.53 7.82
N PRO A 33 -10.76 2.77 8.31
CA PRO A 33 -10.60 3.94 7.46
C PRO A 33 -9.20 3.86 6.87
N ARG A 34 -9.10 3.73 5.53
CA ARG A 34 -7.82 3.94 4.85
C ARG A 34 -7.30 5.25 5.39
N ARG A 35 -6.18 5.23 6.13
CA ARG A 35 -5.54 6.45 6.62
C ARG A 35 -5.25 7.27 5.37
N LYS A 36 -6.14 8.20 5.02
CA LYS A 36 -5.94 9.24 4.01
C LYS A 36 -4.93 10.25 4.57
N GLY A 37 -3.84 9.76 5.15
CA GLY A 37 -2.71 10.59 5.50
C GLY A 37 -2.20 11.15 4.19
N LYS A 38 -2.03 12.47 4.13
CA LYS A 38 -1.31 13.10 3.03
C LYS A 38 0.03 12.35 2.85
N LEU A 39 0.42 12.07 1.61
CA LEU A 39 1.75 11.55 1.32
C LEU A 39 2.77 12.46 2.01
N ARG A 40 3.56 11.92 2.93
CA ARG A 40 4.47 12.73 3.73
C ARG A 40 5.61 13.33 2.90
N LEU A 41 5.92 12.70 1.75
CA LEU A 41 6.98 13.12 0.82
C LEU A 41 8.26 13.50 1.55
N THR A 42 8.60 12.79 2.64
CA THR A 42 9.74 13.13 3.51
C THR A 42 11.08 12.99 2.80
N TRP A 43 11.11 12.27 1.69
CA TRP A 43 12.25 12.15 0.79
C TRP A 43 12.38 13.33 -0.19
N ALA A 44 11.33 14.12 -0.39
CA ALA A 44 11.35 15.22 -1.36
C ALA A 44 12.39 16.28 -0.92
N GLY A 45 13.36 16.54 -1.80
CA GLY A 45 14.45 17.46 -1.51
C GLY A 45 15.61 16.85 -0.71
N GLY A 46 15.64 15.53 -0.48
CA GLY A 46 16.72 14.86 0.26
C GLY A 46 18.13 15.03 -0.35
N LEU A 47 18.24 15.39 -1.63
CA LEU A 47 19.53 15.64 -2.30
C LEU A 47 19.82 17.14 -2.53
N ARG A 48 19.12 18.04 -1.82
CA ARG A 48 19.25 19.49 -2.04
C ARG A 48 20.66 20.01 -1.81
N GLU A 49 21.41 19.42 -0.89
CA GLU A 49 22.80 19.78 -0.58
C GLU A 49 23.78 19.57 -1.75
N TYR A 50 23.44 18.71 -2.71
CA TYR A 50 24.24 18.43 -3.90
C TYR A 50 23.89 19.31 -5.10
N ARG A 51 22.88 20.19 -4.97
CA ARG A 51 22.37 21.01 -6.07
C ARG A 51 23.46 21.81 -6.78
N ASP A 52 24.36 22.42 -6.01
CA ASP A 52 25.42 23.27 -6.54
C ASP A 52 26.73 22.50 -6.75
N GLN A 53 26.77 21.21 -6.38
CA GLN A 53 27.95 20.35 -6.51
C GLN A 53 28.00 19.61 -7.85
N TYR A 54 26.84 19.38 -8.47
CA TYR A 54 26.76 18.65 -9.72
C TYR A 54 25.86 19.36 -10.73
N THR A 55 26.35 19.50 -11.96
CA THR A 55 25.49 19.89 -13.07
C THR A 55 24.72 18.68 -13.60
N SER A 56 23.65 18.92 -14.35
CA SER A 56 22.89 17.85 -15.02
C SER A 56 23.78 16.98 -15.90
N LEU A 57 24.81 17.56 -16.52
CA LEU A 57 25.75 16.85 -17.39
C LEU A 57 26.69 15.94 -16.59
N ASP A 58 27.10 16.36 -15.39
CA ASP A 58 27.94 15.54 -14.50
C ASP A 58 27.19 14.33 -13.97
N LEU A 59 25.92 14.52 -13.60
CA LEU A 59 25.05 13.42 -13.19
C LEU A 59 24.79 12.44 -14.35
N GLN A 60 24.63 12.94 -15.57
CA GLN A 60 24.48 12.10 -16.75
C GLN A 60 25.73 11.26 -17.03
N ARG A 61 26.93 11.85 -16.95
CA ARG A 61 28.19 11.10 -17.08
C ARG A 61 28.35 10.05 -15.99
N LYS A 62 28.11 10.43 -14.73
CA LYS A 62 28.14 9.48 -13.60
C LYS A 62 27.15 8.34 -13.79
N ALA A 63 25.96 8.62 -14.32
CA ALA A 63 24.99 7.58 -14.64
C ALA A 63 25.54 6.62 -15.69
N LEU A 64 26.12 7.11 -16.79
CA LEU A 64 26.76 6.23 -17.79
C LEU A 64 27.91 5.42 -17.18
N GLU A 65 28.76 6.02 -16.36
CA GLU A 65 29.85 5.33 -15.64
C GLU A 65 29.34 4.23 -14.70
N TRP A 66 28.25 4.47 -13.97
CA TRP A 66 27.65 3.50 -13.04
C TRP A 66 26.89 2.38 -13.73
N TRP A 67 26.30 2.67 -14.88
CA TRP A 67 25.71 1.66 -15.73
C TRP A 67 26.76 0.79 -16.43
N GLY A 68 28.02 1.25 -16.40
CA GLY A 68 29.13 0.64 -17.11
C GLY A 68 29.04 0.97 -18.61
N ASP A 69 30.20 1.11 -19.23
CA ASP A 69 30.32 0.56 -20.57
C ASP A 69 29.84 -0.89 -20.61
#